data_AF-A0A426YRK0-F1
#
_entry.id   AF-A0A426YRK0-F1
#
_cell.length_a   1.000
_cell.length_b   1.000
_cell.length_c   1.000
_cell.angle_alpha   90.00
_cell.angle_beta   90.00
_cell.angle_gamma   90.00
#
_symmetry.space_group_name_H-M   'P 1'
#
loop_
_entity.id
_entity.type
_entity.pdbx_description
1 polymer ?
#
loop_
_entity_poly.entity_id
_entity_poly.type
_entity_poly.pdbx_seq_one_letter_code
_entity_poly.pdbx_strand_id
1 'polypeptide(L)'
;MSTRSNFLGTKFTVYDSQPPCDAAVSSGSRSTRRIHSKQVSPRVPAGNYNIATIAYELNVLRTRGPRRIQCTMHSVPVSSIQEGGSLPFPTSFIHSISEQLPSFAVAKGKEPVIEFSSTSLTESRAPPVHTNGAPLMLKNKAPRWHEQLQCWCLNFRGRVTVASVKNFQLVAAVDPSYHVSLAEQEKVILQFGKIGKDIFTMDYRCPLSAFQAFAICLTSFDTKPACE
;
A
#
# COMPACT_ATOMS: atom_id res chain seq x y z
N MET A 1 -5.41 -9.39 2.03
CA MET A 1 -4.15 -8.93 1.42
C MET A 1 -3.11 -10.05 1.46
N SER A 2 -2.36 -10.28 0.37
CA SER A 2 -1.29 -11.29 0.30
C SER A 2 -0.07 -10.75 -0.44
N THR A 3 1.13 -11.17 -0.06
CA THR A 3 2.39 -10.77 -0.71
C THR A 3 3.06 -11.98 -1.35
N ARG A 4 3.44 -11.87 -2.63
CA ARG A 4 4.12 -12.93 -3.39
C ARG A 4 5.50 -12.46 -3.84
N SER A 5 6.53 -13.21 -3.46
CA SER A 5 7.92 -12.98 -3.85
C SER A 5 8.26 -13.72 -5.16
N ASN A 6 9.14 -13.15 -5.98
CA ASN A 6 9.77 -13.88 -7.08
C ASN A 6 10.78 -14.90 -6.54
N PHE A 7 11.34 -15.74 -7.42
CA PHE A 7 12.31 -16.76 -7.01
C PHE A 7 13.52 -16.17 -6.28
N LEU A 8 14.03 -15.04 -6.75
CA LEU A 8 15.24 -14.38 -6.23
C LEU A 8 15.01 -13.51 -4.98
N GLY A 9 13.77 -13.21 -4.59
CA GLY A 9 13.49 -12.34 -3.43
C GLY A 9 13.78 -10.87 -3.70
N THR A 10 13.77 -10.46 -4.96
CA THR A 10 14.09 -9.11 -5.41
C THR A 10 12.86 -8.36 -5.91
N LYS A 11 11.76 -9.06 -6.16
CA LYS A 11 10.51 -8.46 -6.60
C LYS A 11 9.35 -9.12 -5.88
N PHE A 12 8.49 -8.30 -5.32
CA PHE A 12 7.32 -8.69 -4.58
C PHE A 12 6.08 -8.05 -5.20
N THR A 13 4.99 -8.81 -5.26
CA THR A 13 3.69 -8.33 -5.71
C THR A 13 2.71 -8.43 -4.54
N VAL A 14 2.02 -7.34 -4.24
CA VAL A 14 1.01 -7.26 -3.18
C VAL A 14 -0.36 -7.31 -3.83
N TYR A 15 -1.21 -8.19 -3.31
CA TYR A 15 -2.57 -8.38 -3.77
C TYR A 15 -3.59 -8.02 -2.70
N ASP A 16 -4.70 -7.42 -3.12
CA ASP A 16 -5.89 -7.22 -2.31
C ASP A 16 -7.08 -7.98 -2.89
N SER A 17 -8.01 -8.37 -2.03
CA SER A 17 -9.29 -8.99 -2.38
C SER A 17 -10.33 -7.99 -2.90
N GLN A 18 -10.15 -6.70 -2.57
CA GLN A 18 -11.04 -5.62 -2.98
C GLN A 18 -10.46 -4.88 -4.20
N PRO A 19 -11.31 -4.48 -5.16
CA PRO A 19 -10.86 -3.67 -6.28
C PRO A 19 -10.40 -2.28 -5.78
N PRO A 20 -9.36 -1.68 -6.40
CA PRO A 20 -9.05 -0.27 -6.22
C PRO A 20 -10.30 0.59 -6.42
N CYS A 21 -10.50 1.56 -5.53
CA CYS A 21 -11.62 2.50 -5.52
C CYS A 21 -11.65 3.29 -6.83
N ASP A 22 -12.34 2.75 -7.85
CA ASP A 22 -12.85 3.36 -9.08
C ASP A 22 -13.27 2.30 -10.13
N ALA A 23 -13.25 1.00 -9.82
CA ALA A 23 -13.83 -0.03 -10.68
C ALA A 23 -15.38 0.03 -10.80
N ALA A 24 -16.01 1.14 -10.38
CA ALA A 24 -17.42 1.40 -10.60
C ALA A 24 -17.65 1.97 -12.02
N VAL A 25 -17.83 1.04 -12.97
CA VAL A 25 -18.74 1.17 -14.12
C VAL A 25 -18.42 2.27 -15.14
N SER A 26 -17.70 1.90 -16.21
CA SER A 26 -18.06 2.35 -17.56
C SER A 26 -19.04 1.32 -18.13
N SER A 27 -20.33 1.45 -17.81
CA SER A 27 -21.36 0.84 -18.65
C SER A 27 -21.66 1.87 -19.73
N GLY A 28 -21.23 1.59 -20.96
CA GLY A 28 -21.55 2.41 -22.11
C GLY A 28 -23.03 2.74 -22.14
N SER A 29 -23.34 4.03 -22.25
CA SER A 29 -24.70 4.52 -22.48
C SER A 29 -25.24 3.91 -23.77
N ARG A 30 -26.06 2.87 -23.62
CA ARG A 30 -27.08 2.52 -24.60
C ARG A 30 -28.43 2.60 -23.91
N SER A 31 -29.07 3.74 -24.14
CA SER A 31 -30.49 3.98 -23.93
C SER A 31 -31.32 2.80 -24.42
N THR A 32 -32.09 2.16 -23.55
CA THR A 32 -33.53 1.89 -23.78
C THR A 32 -34.22 1.28 -22.56
N ARG A 33 -35.37 1.89 -22.24
CA ARG A 33 -36.56 1.40 -21.51
C ARG A 33 -36.48 1.23 -19.98
N ARG A 34 -37.37 1.99 -19.35
CA ARG A 34 -37.73 2.02 -17.92
C ARG A 34 -38.35 0.70 -17.48
N ILE A 35 -37.70 0.02 -16.54
CA ILE A 35 -38.33 -0.90 -15.58
C ILE A 35 -37.67 -0.62 -14.22
N HIS A 36 -38.49 -0.36 -13.19
CA HIS A 36 -38.02 -0.12 -11.83
C HIS A 36 -37.41 -1.40 -11.26
N SER A 37 -36.08 -1.52 -11.32
CA SER A 37 -35.32 -2.43 -10.47
C SER A 37 -34.70 -1.60 -9.35
N LYS A 38 -34.77 -2.10 -8.11
CA LYS A 38 -33.99 -1.52 -7.01
C LYS A 38 -32.53 -1.59 -7.44
N GLN A 39 -31.93 -0.42 -7.67
CA GLN A 39 -30.55 -0.28 -8.13
C GLN A 39 -29.62 -0.78 -7.02
N VAL A 40 -29.31 -2.07 -7.05
CA VAL A 40 -28.20 -2.64 -6.28
C VAL A 40 -26.95 -2.25 -7.03
N SER A 41 -26.02 -1.55 -6.36
CA SER A 41 -24.74 -1.21 -6.94
C SER A 41 -24.07 -2.50 -7.45
N PRO A 42 -23.56 -2.53 -8.70
CA PRO A 42 -22.86 -3.72 -9.19
C PRO A 42 -21.62 -3.91 -8.32
N ARG A 43 -21.70 -4.88 -7.41
CA ARG A 43 -20.59 -5.26 -6.54
C ARG A 43 -19.59 -5.99 -7.43
N VAL A 44 -18.52 -5.31 -7.80
CA VAL A 44 -17.40 -5.89 -8.55
C VAL A 44 -16.96 -7.18 -7.83
N PRO A 45 -16.65 -8.28 -8.55
CA PRO A 45 -16.30 -9.54 -7.92
C PRO A 45 -15.10 -9.38 -6.98
N ALA A 46 -15.16 -10.03 -5.82
CA ALA A 46 -13.98 -10.22 -4.99
C ALA A 46 -12.94 -11.03 -5.80
N GLY A 47 -11.70 -10.56 -5.85
CA GLY A 47 -10.65 -11.15 -6.69
C GLY A 47 -9.26 -10.69 -6.24
N ASN A 48 -8.20 -11.31 -6.75
CA ASN A 48 -6.83 -10.95 -6.38
C ASN A 48 -6.31 -9.81 -7.26
N TYR A 49 -6.52 -8.59 -6.83
CA TYR A 49 -6.08 -7.37 -7.53
C TYR A 49 -4.64 -7.03 -7.14
N ASN A 50 -3.76 -6.86 -8.13
CA ASN A 50 -2.40 -6.38 -7.88
C ASN A 50 -2.45 -4.89 -7.50
N ILE A 51 -2.18 -4.59 -6.23
CA ILE A 51 -2.23 -3.22 -5.69
C ILE A 51 -0.86 -2.57 -5.61
N ALA A 52 0.23 -3.34 -5.57
CA ALA A 52 1.58 -2.80 -5.53
C ALA A 52 2.65 -3.79 -5.99
N THR A 53 3.73 -3.25 -6.55
CA THR A 53 4.98 -3.97 -6.82
C THR A 53 6.10 -3.36 -6.00
N ILE A 54 6.86 -4.18 -5.27
CA ILE A 54 8.08 -3.75 -4.55
C ILE A 54 9.27 -4.43 -5.22
N ALA A 55 10.25 -3.64 -5.66
CA ALA A 55 11.48 -4.12 -6.27
C ALA A 55 12.69 -3.69 -5.43
N TYR A 56 13.62 -4.61 -5.25
CA TYR A 56 14.94 -4.38 -4.67
C TYR A 56 15.97 -4.46 -5.80
N GLU A 57 16.77 -3.42 -5.95
CA GLU A 57 17.87 -3.45 -6.90
C GLU A 57 19.00 -4.36 -6.37
N LEU A 58 19.45 -5.27 -7.21
CA LEU A 58 20.61 -6.11 -6.96
C LEU A 58 21.88 -5.32 -7.31
N ASN A 59 22.79 -5.18 -6.36
CA ASN A 59 24.12 -4.65 -6.63
C ASN A 59 24.97 -5.76 -7.26
N VAL A 60 24.95 -5.86 -8.59
CA VAL A 60 25.70 -6.88 -9.36
C VAL A 60 27.22 -6.80 -9.12
N LEU A 61 27.73 -5.64 -8.72
CA LEU A 61 29.17 -5.37 -8.55
C LEU A 61 29.68 -5.48 -7.10
N ARG A 62 28.92 -6.07 -6.16
CA ARG A 62 29.30 -6.18 -4.72
C ARG A 62 29.73 -4.85 -4.08
N THR A 63 29.30 -3.72 -4.61
CA THR A 63 29.55 -2.42 -3.99
C THR A 63 28.73 -2.37 -2.71
N ARG A 64 29.43 -2.27 -1.57
CA ARG A 64 28.80 -2.20 -0.25
C ARG A 64 27.93 -0.95 -0.21
N GLY A 65 26.62 -1.13 -0.05
CA GLY A 65 25.67 -0.02 0.01
C GLY A 65 24.29 -0.50 0.46
N PRO A 66 23.45 0.39 1.00
CA PRO A 66 22.06 0.07 1.35
C PRO A 66 21.30 -0.45 0.14
N ARG A 67 20.46 -1.49 0.32
CA ARG A 67 19.60 -2.01 -0.73
C ARG A 67 18.67 -0.90 -1.24
N ARG A 68 18.64 -0.66 -2.54
CA ARG A 68 17.72 0.32 -3.16
C ARG A 68 16.36 -0.36 -3.35
N ILE A 69 15.33 0.25 -2.79
CA ILE A 69 13.94 -0.18 -2.81
C ILE A 69 13.17 0.81 -3.70
N GLN A 70 12.39 0.26 -4.61
CA GLN A 70 11.43 0.99 -5.44
C GLN A 70 10.06 0.33 -5.28
N CYS A 71 9.05 1.11 -4.90
CA CYS A 71 7.68 0.64 -4.81
C CYS A 71 6.82 1.34 -5.85
N THR A 72 6.01 0.58 -6.58
CA THR A 72 4.99 1.09 -7.50
C THR A 72 3.62 0.76 -6.91
N MET A 73 2.87 1.77 -6.51
CA MET A 73 1.55 1.63 -5.90
C MET A 73 0.48 1.74 -7.00
N HIS A 74 0.06 0.60 -7.55
CA HIS A 74 -0.92 0.55 -8.66
C HIS A 74 -2.31 1.05 -8.25
N SER A 75 -2.66 0.90 -6.97
CA SER A 75 -3.95 1.36 -6.46
C SER A 75 -3.95 2.80 -5.93
N VAL A 76 -2.83 3.52 -6.03
CA VAL A 76 -2.69 4.90 -5.52
C VAL A 76 -2.10 5.77 -6.62
N PRO A 77 -2.85 6.73 -7.18
CA PRO A 77 -2.32 7.58 -8.23
C PRO A 77 -1.35 8.64 -7.67
N VAL A 78 -0.46 9.15 -8.52
CA VAL A 78 0.46 10.25 -8.17
C VAL A 78 -0.29 11.55 -7.80
N SER A 79 -1.51 11.74 -8.28
CA SER A 79 -2.35 12.88 -7.91
C SER A 79 -2.69 12.92 -6.41
N SER A 80 -2.61 11.80 -5.69
CA SER A 80 -2.87 11.74 -4.24
C SER A 80 -1.86 12.50 -3.37
N ILE A 81 -0.76 12.99 -3.95
CA ILE A 81 0.26 13.80 -3.25
C ILE A 81 0.41 15.21 -3.84
N GLN A 82 -0.41 15.60 -4.81
CA GLN A 82 -0.44 16.96 -5.35
C GLN A 82 -1.27 17.88 -4.43
N GLU A 83 -0.95 19.17 -4.38
CA GLU A 83 -1.73 20.16 -3.65
C GLU A 83 -3.15 20.22 -4.24
N GLY A 84 -4.16 19.79 -3.48
CA GLY A 84 -5.55 19.65 -3.95
C GLY A 84 -5.95 18.23 -4.41
N GLY A 85 -5.08 17.23 -4.25
CA GLY A 85 -5.36 15.84 -4.60
C GLY A 85 -6.51 15.22 -3.79
N SER A 86 -7.51 14.67 -4.49
CA SER A 86 -8.56 13.84 -3.87
C SER A 86 -8.03 12.43 -3.61
N LEU A 87 -8.26 11.91 -2.41
CA LEU A 87 -7.97 10.51 -2.09
C LEU A 87 -9.16 9.66 -2.54
N PRO A 88 -8.94 8.48 -3.15
CA PRO A 88 -10.03 7.58 -3.52
C PRO A 88 -10.63 6.85 -2.30
N PHE A 89 -10.39 7.29 -1.07
CA PHE A 89 -10.95 6.63 0.12
C PHE A 89 -12.46 6.90 0.22
N PRO A 90 -13.29 5.87 0.42
CA PRO A 90 -14.72 6.08 0.61
C PRO A 90 -14.96 6.81 1.94
N THR A 91 -15.70 7.90 1.88
CA THR A 91 -16.21 8.71 3.01
C THR A 91 -17.10 7.89 3.98
N SER A 92 -17.32 6.59 3.71
CA SER A 92 -18.20 5.72 4.48
C SER A 92 -17.62 5.21 5.80
N PHE A 93 -16.29 5.27 6.01
CA PHE A 93 -15.70 4.78 7.27
C PHE A 93 -15.76 5.82 8.41
N ILE A 94 -15.88 7.12 8.11
CA ILE A 94 -15.93 8.16 9.15
C ILE A 94 -17.30 8.21 9.84
N HIS A 95 -18.38 7.83 9.15
CA HIS A 95 -19.70 7.80 9.77
C HIS A 95 -19.90 6.67 10.79
N SER A 96 -19.10 5.60 10.77
CA SER A 96 -19.28 4.45 11.67
C SER A 96 -18.68 4.62 13.06
N ILE A 97 -17.70 5.53 13.25
CA ILE A 97 -16.95 5.64 14.51
C ILE A 97 -17.64 6.59 15.50
N SER A 98 -18.57 7.44 15.02
CA SER A 98 -19.25 8.44 15.84
C SER A 98 -20.55 7.95 16.51
N GLU A 99 -21.07 6.77 16.18
CA GLU A 99 -22.35 6.27 16.74
C GLU A 99 -22.22 5.06 17.69
N GLN A 100 -21.00 4.60 18.03
CA GLN A 100 -20.83 3.46 18.94
C GLN A 100 -20.11 3.81 20.26
N LEU A 101 -20.80 4.52 21.15
CA LEU A 101 -20.75 4.36 22.62
C LEU A 101 -22.02 5.02 23.22
N PRO A 102 -22.60 4.51 24.33
CA PRO A 102 -23.76 3.62 24.27
C PRO A 102 -25.02 4.17 24.97
N SER A 103 -26.20 3.81 24.50
CA SER A 103 -27.43 3.84 25.31
C SER A 103 -27.96 2.42 25.47
N PHE A 104 -28.06 1.99 26.72
CA PHE A 104 -28.57 0.71 27.13
C PHE A 104 -30.06 0.60 26.80
N ALA A 105 -30.44 -0.40 25.99
CA ALA A 105 -31.80 -0.91 25.98
C ALA A 105 -31.78 -2.41 25.65
N VAL A 106 -32.35 -3.18 26.58
CA VAL A 106 -32.57 -4.62 26.56
C VAL A 106 -33.65 -4.98 25.52
N ALA A 107 -33.43 -5.99 24.67
CA ALA A 107 -34.37 -7.12 24.45
C ALA A 107 -33.96 -8.08 23.30
N LYS A 108 -33.87 -9.37 23.69
CA LYS A 108 -34.31 -10.62 23.00
C LYS A 108 -34.13 -10.79 21.47
N GLY A 109 -33.15 -11.64 21.11
CA GLY A 109 -33.40 -13.01 20.64
C GLY A 109 -33.79 -13.27 19.17
N LYS A 110 -32.90 -13.97 18.43
CA LYS A 110 -33.08 -15.29 17.74
C LYS A 110 -32.17 -15.43 16.50
N GLU A 111 -31.38 -16.50 16.51
CA GLU A 111 -30.63 -17.16 15.42
C GLU A 111 -31.58 -17.68 14.29
N PRO A 112 -31.13 -17.88 13.02
CA PRO A 112 -30.35 -19.08 12.67
C PRO A 112 -29.29 -18.98 11.53
N VAL A 113 -28.15 -19.63 11.75
CA VAL A 113 -27.51 -20.74 10.97
C VAL A 113 -28.01 -21.00 9.53
N ILE A 114 -27.07 -21.08 8.55
CA ILE A 114 -26.95 -22.01 7.38
C ILE A 114 -25.62 -21.65 6.67
N GLU A 115 -24.55 -22.40 6.85
CA GLU A 115 -24.08 -23.62 6.13
C GLU A 115 -23.24 -23.30 4.88
N PHE A 116 -22.00 -23.80 4.94
CA PHE A 116 -20.89 -23.58 4.03
C PHE A 116 -20.96 -24.60 2.89
N SER A 117 -20.66 -24.20 1.65
CA SER A 117 -20.35 -25.16 0.59
C SER A 117 -19.27 -24.63 -0.34
N SER A 118 -18.14 -25.32 -0.27
CA SER A 118 -16.93 -25.16 -1.07
C SER A 118 -17.11 -25.73 -2.47
N THR A 119 -16.73 -24.99 -3.51
CA THR A 119 -16.42 -25.60 -4.82
C THR A 119 -15.26 -24.88 -5.52
N SER A 120 -14.16 -25.64 -5.64
CA SER A 120 -13.20 -25.75 -6.76
C SER A 120 -12.64 -24.52 -7.47
N LEU A 121 -11.34 -24.33 -7.22
CA LEU A 121 -10.25 -23.89 -8.10
C LEU A 121 -10.58 -23.65 -9.59
N THR A 122 -10.50 -22.39 -10.02
CA THR A 122 -10.04 -22.01 -11.36
C THR A 122 -9.21 -20.72 -11.28
N GLU A 123 -7.95 -20.83 -11.71
CA GLU A 123 -6.93 -19.79 -11.73
C GLU A 123 -7.25 -18.76 -12.83
N SER A 124 -8.08 -17.76 -12.52
CA SER A 124 -8.38 -16.67 -13.46
C SER A 124 -7.42 -15.50 -13.26
N ARG A 125 -6.53 -15.30 -14.25
CA ARG A 125 -5.56 -14.22 -14.31
C ARG A 125 -6.28 -12.90 -14.59
N ALA A 126 -6.64 -12.16 -13.54
CA ALA A 126 -7.29 -10.86 -13.66
C ALA A 126 -6.37 -9.81 -14.33
N PRO A 127 -6.90 -8.93 -15.20
CA PRO A 127 -6.13 -7.85 -15.81
C PRO A 127 -5.72 -6.79 -14.77
N PRO A 128 -4.61 -6.06 -14.99
CA PRO A 128 -4.20 -4.97 -14.11
C PRO A 128 -5.30 -3.90 -14.09
N VAL A 129 -5.72 -3.50 -12.88
CA VAL A 129 -6.72 -2.46 -12.68
C VAL A 129 -6.07 -1.12 -13.03
N HIS A 130 -6.52 -0.52 -14.13
CA HIS A 130 -6.11 0.83 -14.52
C HIS A 130 -6.94 1.85 -13.74
N THR A 131 -6.36 2.46 -12.70
CA THR A 131 -6.77 3.81 -12.32
C THR A 131 -6.35 4.75 -13.44
N ASN A 132 -7.18 5.73 -13.84
CA ASN A 132 -6.96 6.63 -14.99
C ASN A 132 -5.77 7.62 -14.82
N GLY A 133 -4.76 7.30 -14.02
CA GLY A 133 -3.58 8.13 -13.76
C GLY A 133 -2.33 7.31 -13.50
N ALA A 134 -1.17 7.95 -13.60
CA ALA A 134 0.11 7.31 -13.33
C ALA A 134 0.19 6.83 -11.86
N PRO A 135 0.71 5.62 -11.60
CA PRO A 135 0.81 5.08 -10.25
C PRO A 135 1.81 5.89 -9.42
N LEU A 136 1.56 5.99 -8.12
CA LEU A 136 2.50 6.58 -7.18
C LEU A 136 3.74 5.69 -7.07
N MET A 137 4.89 6.28 -7.36
CA MET A 137 6.18 5.62 -7.17
C MET A 137 6.81 6.10 -5.87
N LEU A 138 7.36 5.17 -5.08
CA LEU A 138 8.12 5.46 -3.87
C LEU A 138 9.54 4.91 -4.02
N LYS A 139 10.51 5.60 -3.42
CA LYS A 139 11.92 5.19 -3.38
C LYS A 139 12.52 5.43 -2.01
N ASN A 140 13.65 4.77 -1.71
CA ASN A 140 14.42 5.14 -0.53
C ASN A 140 14.78 6.63 -0.53
N LYS A 141 14.63 7.25 0.64
CA LYS A 141 15.23 8.55 0.90
C LYS A 141 16.76 8.42 0.86
N ALA A 142 17.42 9.36 0.22
CA ALA A 142 18.88 9.42 0.23
C ALA A 142 19.37 9.71 1.67
N PRO A 143 20.41 9.02 2.15
CA PRO A 143 21.01 9.32 3.45
C PRO A 143 21.61 10.72 3.45
N ARG A 144 21.67 11.35 4.62
CA ARG A 144 22.34 12.62 4.84
C ARG A 144 23.70 12.37 5.50
N TRP A 145 24.69 13.18 5.16
CA TRP A 145 25.96 13.19 5.88
C TRP A 145 25.74 13.71 7.31
N HIS A 146 26.19 12.94 8.29
CA HIS A 146 26.14 13.33 9.69
C HIS A 146 27.55 13.67 10.17
N GLU A 147 27.86 14.97 10.28
CA GLU A 147 29.23 15.43 10.59
C GLU A 147 29.80 14.84 11.88
N GLN A 148 29.06 14.80 12.98
CA GLN A 148 29.60 14.29 14.25
C GLN A 148 29.90 12.77 14.23
N LEU A 149 29.14 12.01 13.44
CA LEU A 149 29.29 10.55 13.35
C LEU A 149 30.14 10.13 12.15
N GLN A 150 30.53 11.09 11.29
CA GLN A 150 31.30 10.89 10.06
C GLN A 150 30.73 9.75 9.20
N CYS A 151 29.39 9.71 9.04
CA CYS A 151 28.73 8.66 8.29
C CYS A 151 27.48 9.16 7.55
N TRP A 152 27.10 8.43 6.50
CA TRP A 152 25.83 8.63 5.79
C TRP A 152 24.72 7.90 6.54
N CYS A 153 23.76 8.64 7.08
CA CYS A 153 22.64 8.06 7.83
C CYS A 153 21.30 8.74 7.53
N LEU A 154 20.21 8.04 7.85
CA LEU A 154 18.87 8.62 7.83
C LEU A 154 18.53 9.19 9.21
N ASN A 155 17.79 10.30 9.24
CA ASN A 155 17.29 10.88 10.48
C ASN A 155 15.92 10.27 10.83
N PHE A 156 15.92 9.31 11.76
CA PHE A 156 14.72 8.64 12.27
C PHE A 156 14.06 9.35 13.46
N ARG A 157 14.57 10.52 13.89
CA ARG A 157 14.03 11.32 15.00
C ARG A 157 13.81 10.51 16.29
N GLY A 158 14.76 9.63 16.61
CA GLY A 158 14.70 8.75 17.79
C GLY A 158 13.75 7.55 17.69
N ARG A 159 13.03 7.39 16.57
CA ARG A 159 12.11 6.24 16.36
C ARG A 159 12.85 4.93 16.11
N VAL A 160 14.06 4.99 15.57
CA VAL A 160 14.90 3.82 15.26
C VAL A 160 16.19 3.95 16.05
N THR A 161 16.50 2.91 16.83
CA THR A 161 17.60 2.93 17.80
C THR A 161 18.63 1.82 17.57
N VAL A 162 18.31 0.82 16.75
CA VAL A 162 19.18 -0.33 16.47
C VAL A 162 19.56 -0.35 15.00
N ALA A 163 20.85 -0.46 14.69
CA ALA A 163 21.34 -0.58 13.32
C ALA A 163 20.80 -1.85 12.63
N SER A 164 20.32 -1.71 11.40
CA SER A 164 19.82 -2.83 10.59
C SER A 164 19.75 -2.43 9.12
N VAL A 165 19.97 -3.40 8.23
CA VAL A 165 19.69 -3.27 6.78
C VAL A 165 18.19 -3.08 6.48
N LYS A 166 17.33 -3.29 7.47
CA LYS A 166 15.87 -3.08 7.40
C LYS A 166 15.46 -1.66 7.77
N ASN A 167 16.40 -0.79 8.18
CA ASN A 167 16.08 0.59 8.51
C ASN A 167 15.98 1.40 7.22
N PHE A 168 14.78 1.91 6.91
CA PHE A 168 14.58 2.72 5.71
C PHE A 168 13.50 3.79 5.89
N GLN A 169 13.60 4.81 5.06
CA GLN A 169 12.55 5.80 4.83
C GLN A 169 12.21 5.79 3.35
N LEU A 170 10.93 5.84 3.00
CA LEU A 170 10.45 5.99 1.63
C LEU A 170 9.85 7.38 1.43
N VAL A 171 10.15 7.95 0.28
CA VAL A 171 9.65 9.24 -0.20
C VAL A 171 9.08 9.06 -1.61
N ALA A 172 8.27 10.02 -2.05
CA ALA A 172 7.71 9.98 -3.40
C ALA A 172 8.82 10.14 -4.46
N ALA A 173 8.77 9.28 -5.48
CA ALA A 173 9.60 9.36 -6.67
C ALA A 173 8.75 9.98 -7.79
N VAL A 174 8.66 11.31 -7.81
CA VAL A 174 7.79 12.03 -8.73
C VAL A 174 8.60 12.59 -9.89
N ASP A 175 8.06 12.44 -11.11
CA ASP A 175 8.61 13.11 -12.28
C ASP A 175 8.38 14.63 -12.17
N PRO A 176 9.36 15.49 -12.54
CA PRO A 176 9.20 16.94 -12.52
C PRO A 176 7.94 17.47 -13.20
N SER A 177 7.39 16.75 -14.18
CA SER A 177 6.16 17.10 -14.89
C SER A 177 4.90 17.18 -14.02
N TYR A 178 4.85 16.51 -12.85
CA TYR A 178 3.65 16.50 -11.99
C TYR A 178 3.53 17.70 -11.05
N HIS A 179 4.41 18.70 -11.16
CA HIS A 179 4.37 19.94 -10.37
C HIS A 179 4.23 19.72 -8.85
N VAL A 180 4.81 18.64 -8.32
CA VAL A 180 4.82 18.37 -6.87
C VAL A 180 5.94 19.17 -6.21
N SER A 181 5.62 19.91 -5.15
CA SER A 181 6.58 20.74 -4.41
C SER A 181 7.74 19.92 -3.85
N LEU A 182 8.92 20.53 -3.72
CA LEU A 182 10.11 19.86 -3.17
C LEU A 182 9.85 19.32 -1.74
N ALA A 183 9.07 20.05 -0.96
CA ALA A 183 8.68 19.64 0.39
C ALA A 183 7.91 18.32 0.39
N GLU A 184 6.98 18.12 -0.56
CA GLU A 184 6.24 16.86 -0.71
C GLU A 184 7.14 15.74 -1.27
N GLN A 185 8.09 16.05 -2.16
CA GLN A 185 9.06 15.06 -2.65
C GLN A 185 10.00 14.54 -1.55
N GLU A 186 10.35 15.37 -0.56
CA GLU A 186 11.21 14.97 0.56
C GLU A 186 10.46 14.42 1.78
N LYS A 187 9.12 14.50 1.75
CA LYS A 187 8.25 14.04 2.81
C LYS A 187 8.33 12.53 2.95
N VAL A 188 8.68 12.09 4.15
CA VAL A 188 8.73 10.66 4.47
C VAL A 188 7.30 10.12 4.55
N ILE A 189 6.95 9.23 3.61
CA ILE A 189 5.65 8.59 3.51
C ILE A 189 5.61 7.30 4.34
N LEU A 190 6.73 6.56 4.38
CA LEU A 190 6.89 5.37 5.20
C LEU A 190 8.26 5.38 5.87
N GLN A 191 8.30 5.15 7.17
CA GLN A 191 9.51 4.95 7.96
C GLN A 191 9.42 3.61 8.68
N PHE A 192 10.44 2.79 8.52
CA PHE A 192 10.56 1.50 9.16
C PHE A 192 11.95 1.32 9.76
N GLY A 193 12.04 0.73 10.95
CA GLY A 193 13.33 0.38 11.50
C GLY A 193 13.30 -0.33 12.84
N LYS A 194 14.45 -0.88 13.21
CA LYS A 194 14.64 -1.76 14.35
C LYS A 194 14.82 -0.97 15.66
N ILE A 195 14.16 -1.44 16.72
CA ILE A 195 14.30 -0.90 18.08
C ILE A 195 14.64 -1.97 19.13
N GLY A 196 14.56 -3.26 18.79
CA GLY A 196 14.91 -4.39 19.67
C GLY A 196 15.14 -5.66 18.86
N LYS A 197 15.42 -6.81 19.52
CA LYS A 197 15.79 -8.08 18.87
C LYS A 197 14.87 -8.44 17.70
N ASP A 198 13.56 -8.37 17.94
CA ASP A 198 12.49 -8.66 16.98
C ASP A 198 11.40 -7.57 17.02
N ILE A 199 11.77 -6.36 17.42
CA ILE A 199 10.85 -5.24 17.61
C ILE A 199 11.22 -4.13 16.62
N PHE A 200 10.23 -3.67 15.87
CA PHE A 200 10.37 -2.66 14.83
C PHE A 200 9.29 -1.58 14.98
N THR A 201 9.62 -0.36 14.61
CA THR A 201 8.66 0.74 14.48
C THR A 201 8.26 0.91 13.02
N MET A 202 6.98 1.16 12.76
CA MET A 202 6.45 1.50 11.45
C MET A 202 5.62 2.79 11.56
N ASP A 203 6.10 3.87 10.96
CA ASP A 203 5.38 5.13 10.84
C ASP A 203 4.98 5.32 9.38
N TYR A 204 3.69 5.43 9.08
CA TYR A 204 3.20 5.64 7.73
C TYR A 204 2.33 6.90 7.67
N ARG A 205 2.23 7.47 6.47
CA ARG A 205 1.39 8.63 6.18
C ARG A 205 0.56 8.37 4.94
N CYS A 206 -0.51 9.16 4.83
CA CYS A 206 -1.21 9.35 3.57
C CYS A 206 -0.20 9.61 2.44
N PRO A 207 -0.34 8.95 1.27
CA PRO A 207 -1.52 8.20 0.82
C PRO A 207 -1.48 6.67 1.08
N LEU A 208 -0.52 6.16 1.85
CA LEU A 208 -0.49 4.73 2.17
C LEU A 208 -1.52 4.36 3.24
N SER A 209 -2.18 3.22 3.05
CA SER A 209 -2.91 2.55 4.12
C SER A 209 -1.95 1.77 5.03
N ALA A 210 -2.40 1.44 6.25
CA ALA A 210 -1.63 0.60 7.17
C ALA A 210 -1.28 -0.75 6.54
N PHE A 211 -2.20 -1.35 5.78
CA PHE A 211 -1.99 -2.62 5.10
C PHE A 211 -0.92 -2.52 4.01
N GLN A 212 -0.98 -1.49 3.17
CA GLN A 212 0.04 -1.25 2.14
C GLN A 212 1.42 -1.02 2.76
N ALA A 213 1.49 -0.17 3.78
CA ALA A 213 2.73 0.10 4.52
C ALA A 213 3.32 -1.17 5.14
N PHE A 214 2.47 -1.95 5.83
CA PHE A 214 2.87 -3.21 6.44
C PHE A 214 3.35 -4.23 5.40
N ALA A 215 2.69 -4.32 4.24
CA ALA A 215 3.11 -5.18 3.14
C ALA A 215 4.55 -4.88 2.70
N ILE A 216 4.86 -3.59 2.51
CA ILE A 216 6.19 -3.12 2.11
C ILE A 216 7.23 -3.44 3.20
N CYS A 217 6.88 -3.26 4.47
CA CYS A 217 7.79 -3.61 5.57
C CYS A 217 8.10 -5.11 5.61
N LEU A 218 7.10 -5.97 5.38
CA LEU A 218 7.28 -7.43 5.36
C LEU A 218 8.26 -7.88 4.28
N THR A 219 8.29 -7.23 3.10
CA THR A 219 9.24 -7.63 2.04
C THR A 219 10.70 -7.42 2.44
N SER A 220 10.98 -6.56 3.44
CA SER A 220 12.34 -6.35 3.96
C SER A 220 12.89 -7.53 4.78
N PHE A 221 12.00 -8.45 5.20
CA PHE A 221 12.37 -9.64 5.95
C PHE A 221 12.67 -10.84 5.06
N ASP A 222 12.17 -10.86 3.83
CA ASP A 222 12.45 -11.94 2.88
C ASP A 222 13.88 -11.77 2.31
N THR A 223 14.85 -12.27 3.05
CA THR A 223 16.26 -12.31 2.63
C THR A 223 16.53 -13.63 1.93
N LYS A 224 16.56 -13.60 0.59
CA LYS A 224 17.12 -14.68 -0.22
C LYS A 224 18.60 -14.41 -0.53
N PRO A 225 19.42 -15.46 -0.75
CA PRO A 225 20.89 -15.37 -0.77
C PRO A 225 21.51 -14.42 -1.81
N ALA A 226 20.73 -13.92 -2.77
CA ALA A 226 21.20 -12.97 -3.77
C ALA A 226 21.40 -11.53 -3.27
N CYS A 227 21.02 -11.21 -2.02
CA CYS A 227 20.95 -9.84 -1.51
C CYS A 227 21.91 -9.53 -0.34
N GLU A 228 22.88 -10.39 -0.02
CA GLU A 228 23.90 -10.15 1.01
C GLU A 228 25.13 -9.39 0.49
#